data_AF-A0A0B1Q3E6-F1
#
_entry.id   AF-A0A0B1Q3E6-F1
#
_cell.length_a   1.000
_cell.length_b   1.000
_cell.length_c   1.000
_cell.angle_alpha   90.00
_cell.angle_beta   90.00
_cell.angle_gamma   90.00
#
_symmetry.space_group_name_H-M   'P 1'
#
loop_
_entity.id
_entity.type
_entity.pdbx_description
1 polymer ?
#
loop_
_entity_poly.entity_id
_entity_poly.type
_entity_poly.pdbx_seq_one_letter_code
_entity_poly.pdbx_strand_id
1 'polypeptide(L)'
;MEIFRTDREFARSLAIVVVMVTLCAALVGASAGLEAASDEGGVLEIAQEVYLLLATVTFALAALLSRGEARMACFGASLLALTFFLRELELESVGPVTAYLNTTQFRWHQAIVSGTVALAYLHMRWRHVPALVAYALSRRAWPFHTIGLLLLAGGLLDGREHLLNIEWARRFAEETLETIAYATLSHIALHVATRVYRARWKL
;
A
#
# COMPACT_ATOMS: atom_id res chain seq x y z
N MET A 1 -5.65 10.07 17.68
CA MET A 1 -4.76 9.17 16.88
C MET A 1 -4.25 7.87 17.56
N GLU A 2 -4.71 7.47 18.76
CA GLU A 2 -4.16 6.29 19.48
C GLU A 2 -4.31 4.93 18.77
N ILE A 3 -5.34 4.72 17.94
CA ILE A 3 -5.53 3.43 17.24
C ILE A 3 -4.39 3.11 16.25
N PHE A 4 -3.66 4.12 15.77
CA PHE A 4 -2.51 3.98 14.88
C PHE A 4 -1.18 3.87 15.63
N ARG A 5 -1.22 3.80 16.97
CA ARG A 5 0.00 3.65 17.77
C ARG A 5 0.58 2.25 17.55
N THR A 6 1.82 2.21 17.09
CA THR A 6 2.60 0.98 16.97
C THR A 6 3.39 0.73 18.25
N ASP A 7 3.28 -0.46 18.80
CA ASP A 7 4.06 -0.93 19.95
C ASP A 7 5.19 -1.88 19.49
N ARG A 8 5.90 -2.46 20.46
CA ARG A 8 6.98 -3.42 20.17
C ARG A 8 6.46 -4.69 19.52
N GLU A 9 5.23 -5.11 19.81
CA GLU A 9 4.62 -6.30 19.22
C GLU A 9 4.28 -6.07 17.75
N PHE A 10 3.75 -4.89 17.41
CA PHE A 10 3.59 -4.46 16.03
C PHE A 10 4.92 -4.48 15.28
N ALA A 11 5.97 -3.88 15.85
CA ALA A 11 7.28 -3.84 15.19
C ALA A 11 7.86 -5.25 14.96
N ARG A 12 7.74 -6.15 15.94
CA ARG A 12 8.19 -7.55 15.82
C ARG A 12 7.40 -8.31 14.75
N SER A 13 6.08 -8.22 14.77
CA SER A 13 5.23 -8.87 13.76
C SER A 13 5.48 -8.32 12.37
N LEU A 14 5.67 -7.00 12.23
CA LEU A 14 6.04 -6.39 10.95
C LEU A 14 7.41 -6.89 10.47
N ALA A 15 8.41 -6.98 11.34
CA ALA A 15 9.72 -7.52 10.97
C ALA A 15 9.60 -8.97 10.45
N ILE A 16 8.75 -9.80 11.07
CA ILE A 16 8.46 -11.16 10.59
C ILE A 16 7.83 -11.10 9.19
N VAL A 17 6.83 -10.25 8.97
CA VAL A 17 6.20 -10.08 7.64
C VAL A 17 7.21 -9.67 6.59
N VAL A 18 8.07 -8.68 6.87
CA VAL A 18 9.11 -8.21 5.94
C VAL A 18 10.10 -9.34 5.60
N VAL A 19 10.56 -10.08 6.61
CA VAL A 19 11.46 -11.22 6.40
C VAL A 19 10.78 -12.29 5.56
N MET A 20 9.52 -12.63 5.85
CA MET A 20 8.76 -13.62 5.08
C MET A 20 8.57 -13.20 3.62
N VAL A 21 8.17 -11.96 3.36
CA VAL A 21 8.03 -11.44 1.98
C VAL A 21 9.37 -11.50 1.24
N THR A 22 10.45 -11.07 1.89
CA THR A 22 11.80 -11.10 1.29
C THR A 22 12.25 -12.52 0.97
N LEU A 23 12.04 -13.46 1.88
CA LEU A 23 12.38 -14.88 1.67
C LEU A 23 11.53 -15.49 0.56
N CYS A 24 10.23 -15.21 0.52
CA CYS A 24 9.35 -15.67 -0.55
C CYS A 24 9.79 -15.11 -1.91
N ALA A 25 10.06 -13.81 -2.00
CA ALA A 25 10.57 -13.18 -3.21
C ALA A 25 11.86 -13.86 -3.68
N ALA A 26 12.84 -14.03 -2.78
CA ALA A 26 14.11 -14.69 -3.09
C ALA A 26 13.93 -16.15 -3.55
N LEU A 27 13.03 -16.91 -2.92
CA LEU A 27 12.73 -18.29 -3.31
C LEU A 27 12.06 -18.36 -4.69
N VAL A 28 11.12 -17.45 -4.99
CA VAL A 28 10.46 -17.39 -6.29
C VAL A 28 11.48 -16.99 -7.37
N GLY A 29 12.29 -15.96 -7.11
CA GLY A 29 13.36 -15.54 -8.03
C GLY A 29 14.41 -16.63 -8.27
N ALA A 30 14.75 -17.40 -7.25
CA ALA A 30 15.70 -18.52 -7.37
C ALA A 30 15.12 -19.75 -8.09
N SER A 31 13.81 -19.99 -8.02
CA SER A 31 13.17 -21.19 -8.57
C SER A 31 12.58 -20.97 -9.97
N ALA A 32 11.95 -19.84 -10.22
CA ALA A 32 11.30 -19.49 -11.48
C ALA A 32 12.15 -18.56 -12.37
N GLY A 33 13.21 -17.96 -11.81
CA GLY A 33 13.99 -16.90 -12.44
C GLY A 33 13.49 -15.51 -12.06
N LEU A 34 14.36 -14.51 -12.22
CA LEU A 34 14.05 -13.12 -11.86
C LEU A 34 12.95 -12.53 -12.76
N GLU A 35 13.01 -12.81 -14.05
CA GLU A 35 12.02 -12.37 -15.05
C GLU A 35 10.60 -12.81 -14.68
N ALA A 36 10.34 -14.11 -14.61
CA ALA A 36 9.01 -14.64 -14.28
C ALA A 36 8.50 -14.21 -12.89
N ALA A 37 9.41 -13.86 -11.96
CA ALA A 37 9.03 -13.35 -10.64
C ALA A 37 8.56 -11.89 -10.69
N SER A 38 9.11 -11.08 -11.60
CA SER A 38 8.96 -9.62 -11.64
C SER A 38 8.36 -9.07 -12.94
N ASP A 39 7.90 -9.93 -13.85
CA ASP A 39 7.22 -9.51 -15.08
C ASP A 39 5.81 -8.94 -14.80
N GLU A 40 5.20 -8.30 -15.80
CA GLU A 40 3.81 -7.84 -15.74
C GLU A 40 2.88 -9.04 -15.50
N GLY A 41 2.10 -9.01 -14.42
CA GLY A 41 1.30 -10.14 -13.95
C GLY A 41 2.11 -11.25 -13.25
N GLY A 42 3.36 -10.98 -12.90
CA GLY A 42 4.24 -11.88 -12.16
C GLY A 42 3.78 -12.14 -10.72
N VAL A 43 4.43 -13.09 -10.05
CA VAL A 43 4.05 -13.51 -8.69
C VAL A 43 4.15 -12.35 -7.68
N LEU A 44 5.13 -11.47 -7.84
CA LEU A 44 5.29 -10.32 -6.95
C LEU A 44 4.16 -9.30 -7.12
N GLU A 45 3.81 -8.97 -8.36
CA GLU A 45 2.72 -8.03 -8.69
C GLU A 45 1.36 -8.56 -8.21
N ILE A 46 1.04 -9.83 -8.46
CA ILE A 46 -0.18 -10.46 -7.92
C ILE A 46 -0.22 -10.36 -6.39
N ALA A 47 0.92 -10.55 -5.71
CA ALA A 47 0.99 -10.38 -4.26
C ALA A 47 0.74 -8.94 -3.83
N GLN A 48 1.27 -7.95 -4.56
CA GLN A 48 1.03 -6.53 -4.33
C GLN A 48 -0.46 -6.19 -4.44
N GLU A 49 -1.14 -6.64 -5.51
CA GLU A 49 -2.58 -6.46 -5.69
C GLU A 49 -3.38 -7.01 -4.50
N VAL A 50 -3.05 -8.22 -4.05
CA VAL A 50 -3.71 -8.85 -2.89
C VAL A 50 -3.49 -8.02 -1.62
N TYR A 51 -2.27 -7.56 -1.37
CA TYR A 51 -1.97 -6.71 -0.22
C TYR A 51 -2.72 -5.38 -0.28
N LEU A 52 -2.74 -4.71 -1.44
CA LEU A 52 -3.43 -3.44 -1.65
C LEU A 52 -4.95 -3.58 -1.51
N LEU A 53 -5.54 -4.63 -2.05
CA LEU A 53 -6.97 -4.93 -1.88
C LEU A 53 -7.30 -5.18 -0.40
N LEU A 54 -6.50 -6.00 0.28
CA LEU A 54 -6.67 -6.27 1.71
C LEU A 54 -6.57 -4.98 2.54
N ALA A 55 -5.58 -4.12 2.25
CA ALA A 55 -5.42 -2.84 2.91
C ALA A 55 -6.63 -1.92 2.68
N THR A 56 -7.09 -1.83 1.43
CA THR A 56 -8.24 -1.03 1.01
C THR A 56 -9.49 -1.40 1.78
N VAL A 57 -9.86 -2.69 1.79
CA VAL A 57 -11.05 -3.19 2.46
C VAL A 57 -10.92 -3.03 3.97
N THR A 58 -9.77 -3.38 4.54
CA THR A 58 -9.56 -3.34 5.99
C THR A 58 -9.61 -1.91 6.53
N PHE A 59 -8.97 -0.96 5.85
CA PHE A 59 -9.08 0.46 6.22
C PHE A 59 -10.49 1.02 6.00
N ALA A 60 -11.21 0.61 4.95
CA ALA A 60 -12.60 1.02 4.74
C ALA A 60 -13.48 0.57 5.91
N LEU A 61 -13.39 -0.71 6.29
CA LEU A 61 -14.10 -1.25 7.45
C LEU A 61 -13.73 -0.52 8.74
N ALA A 62 -12.43 -0.27 8.97
CA ALA A 62 -11.97 0.48 10.12
C ALA A 62 -12.51 1.93 10.12
N ALA A 63 -12.65 2.57 8.95
CA ALA A 63 -13.23 3.91 8.82
C ALA A 63 -14.72 3.94 9.20
N LEU A 64 -15.49 2.94 8.74
CA LEU A 64 -16.91 2.80 9.07
C LEU A 64 -17.13 2.64 10.59
N LEU A 65 -16.27 1.87 11.25
CA LEU A 65 -16.35 1.58 12.68
C LEU A 65 -15.75 2.68 13.58
N SER A 66 -14.83 3.49 13.04
CA SER A 66 -14.16 4.57 13.78
C SER A 66 -14.98 5.86 13.83
N ARG A 67 -14.54 6.82 14.66
CA ARG A 67 -15.09 8.19 14.74
C ARG A 67 -13.96 9.24 14.76
N GLY A 68 -14.29 10.50 14.47
CA GLY A 68 -13.35 11.63 14.56
C GLY A 68 -12.13 11.49 13.65
N GLU A 69 -10.95 11.83 14.18
CA GLU A 69 -9.66 11.77 13.48
C GLU A 69 -9.33 10.37 12.96
N ALA A 70 -9.63 9.34 13.75
CA ALA A 70 -9.39 7.95 13.40
C ALA A 70 -10.14 7.54 12.13
N ARG A 71 -11.42 7.93 12.02
CA ARG A 71 -12.22 7.69 10.81
C ARG A 71 -11.59 8.36 9.59
N MET A 72 -11.13 9.61 9.76
CA MET A 72 -10.52 10.35 8.66
C MET A 72 -9.21 9.74 8.18
N ALA A 73 -8.34 9.32 9.11
CA ALA A 73 -7.10 8.63 8.78
C ALA A 73 -7.35 7.30 8.06
N CYS A 74 -8.29 6.47 8.55
CA CYS A 74 -8.65 5.21 7.90
C CYS A 74 -9.28 5.44 6.51
N PHE A 75 -10.15 6.44 6.36
CA PHE A 75 -10.73 6.77 5.06
C PHE A 75 -9.65 7.18 4.06
N GLY A 76 -8.74 8.08 4.45
CA GLY A 76 -7.63 8.51 3.61
C GLY A 76 -6.70 7.35 3.23
N ALA A 77 -6.36 6.49 4.19
CA ALA A 77 -5.53 5.31 3.93
C ALA A 77 -6.22 4.29 3.01
N SER A 78 -7.54 4.10 3.14
CA SER A 78 -8.33 3.26 2.24
C SER A 78 -8.36 3.80 0.82
N LEU A 79 -8.57 5.11 0.64
CA LEU A 79 -8.58 5.76 -0.66
C LEU A 79 -7.20 5.74 -1.33
N LEU A 80 -6.13 5.93 -0.55
CA LEU A 80 -4.76 5.80 -1.03
C LEU A 80 -4.46 4.37 -1.48
N ALA A 81 -4.78 3.37 -0.65
CA ALA A 81 -4.60 1.96 -0.99
C ALA A 81 -5.41 1.56 -2.24
N LEU A 82 -6.63 2.07 -2.39
CA LEU A 82 -7.45 1.84 -3.60
C LEU A 82 -6.79 2.47 -4.83
N THR A 83 -6.18 3.65 -4.67
CA THR A 83 -5.50 4.33 -5.78
C THR A 83 -4.26 3.56 -6.22
N PHE A 84 -3.48 3.02 -5.29
CA PHE A 84 -2.38 2.12 -5.64
C PHE A 84 -2.87 0.79 -6.20
N PHE A 85 -3.92 0.18 -5.63
CA PHE A 85 -4.50 -1.05 -6.16
C PHE A 85 -4.88 -0.90 -7.63
N LEU A 86 -5.63 0.16 -7.95
CA LEU A 86 -6.02 0.40 -9.34
C LEU A 86 -4.82 0.77 -10.22
N ARG A 87 -3.74 1.32 -9.65
CA ARG A 87 -2.48 1.59 -10.38
C ARG A 87 -1.81 0.28 -10.79
N GLU A 88 -1.62 -0.63 -9.85
CA GLU A 88 -0.97 -1.94 -10.09
C GLU A 88 -1.88 -2.97 -10.76
N LEU A 89 -3.18 -2.67 -10.93
CA LEU A 89 -4.10 -3.57 -11.63
C LEU A 89 -3.86 -3.51 -13.14
N GLU A 90 -2.97 -4.37 -13.63
CA GLU A 90 -2.70 -4.57 -15.07
C GLU A 90 -3.45 -5.80 -15.58
N LEU A 91 -4.53 -5.57 -16.32
CA LEU A 91 -5.37 -6.64 -16.86
C LEU A 91 -5.02 -6.89 -18.32
N GLU A 92 -5.04 -8.15 -18.74
CA GLU A 92 -4.93 -8.49 -20.16
C GLU A 92 -6.04 -7.77 -20.96
N SER A 93 -5.67 -7.15 -22.09
CA SER A 93 -6.58 -6.33 -22.90
C SER A 93 -7.50 -7.20 -23.77
N VAL A 94 -8.38 -7.97 -23.15
CA VAL A 94 -9.35 -8.87 -23.83
C VAL A 94 -10.62 -8.14 -24.33
N GLY A 95 -10.90 -6.91 -23.87
CA GLY A 95 -12.10 -6.18 -24.25
C GLY A 95 -12.02 -4.67 -24.03
N PRO A 96 -13.07 -3.91 -24.39
CA PRO A 96 -13.03 -2.44 -24.37
C PRO A 96 -12.82 -1.85 -22.98
N VAL A 97 -13.28 -2.54 -21.93
CA VAL A 97 -13.08 -2.12 -20.54
C VAL A 97 -11.64 -2.32 -20.10
N THR A 98 -11.07 -3.52 -20.29
CA THR A 98 -9.68 -3.79 -19.89
C THR A 98 -8.68 -3.01 -20.73
N ALA A 99 -8.96 -2.82 -22.03
CA ALA A 99 -8.21 -1.93 -22.89
C ALA A 99 -8.19 -0.49 -22.34
N TYR A 100 -9.32 0.02 -21.86
CA TYR A 100 -9.41 1.35 -21.27
C TYR A 100 -8.65 1.45 -19.93
N LEU A 101 -8.71 0.44 -19.07
CA LEU A 101 -7.99 0.42 -17.79
C LEU A 101 -6.48 0.56 -17.96
N ASN A 102 -5.93 0.02 -19.06
CA ASN A 102 -4.50 0.12 -19.37
C ASN A 102 -4.10 1.45 -20.04
N THR A 103 -5.02 2.41 -20.19
CA THR A 103 -4.72 3.70 -20.82
C THR A 103 -4.23 4.76 -19.84
N THR A 104 -3.40 5.69 -20.32
CA THR A 104 -3.03 6.90 -19.57
C THR A 104 -4.26 7.76 -19.21
N GLN A 105 -5.31 7.76 -20.04
CA GLN A 105 -6.56 8.45 -19.76
C GLN A 105 -7.24 7.90 -18.50
N PHE A 106 -7.29 6.58 -18.34
CA PHE A 106 -7.82 5.98 -17.11
C PHE A 106 -7.03 6.45 -15.88
N ARG A 107 -5.70 6.49 -15.95
CA ARG A 107 -4.85 7.00 -14.85
C ARG A 107 -5.21 8.44 -14.46
N TRP A 108 -5.45 9.31 -15.44
CA TRP A 108 -5.93 10.68 -15.20
C TRP A 108 -7.31 10.72 -14.56
N HIS A 109 -8.28 9.96 -15.10
CA HIS A 109 -9.63 9.91 -14.55
C HIS A 109 -9.64 9.38 -13.12
N GLN A 110 -8.86 8.34 -12.83
CA GLN A 110 -8.66 7.80 -11.49
C GLN A 110 -8.10 8.87 -10.55
N ALA A 111 -7.03 9.56 -10.95
CA ALA A 111 -6.43 10.62 -10.13
C ALA A 111 -7.42 11.77 -9.84
N ILE A 112 -8.21 12.19 -10.84
CA ILE A 112 -9.23 13.24 -10.70
C ILE A 112 -10.33 12.78 -9.74
N VAL A 113 -10.86 11.56 -9.91
CA VAL A 113 -11.93 11.03 -9.06
C VAL A 113 -11.45 10.86 -7.62
N SER A 114 -10.33 10.17 -7.41
CA SER A 114 -9.74 9.99 -6.07
C SER A 114 -9.41 11.34 -5.42
N GLY A 115 -8.82 12.26 -6.17
CA GLY A 115 -8.50 13.61 -5.69
C GLY A 115 -9.75 14.40 -5.28
N THR A 116 -10.79 14.37 -6.10
CA THR A 116 -12.07 15.05 -5.81
C THR A 116 -12.72 14.49 -4.55
N VAL A 117 -12.78 13.16 -4.42
CA VAL A 117 -13.32 12.49 -3.23
C VAL A 117 -12.50 12.84 -1.98
N ALA A 118 -11.16 12.81 -2.09
CA ALA A 118 -10.28 13.16 -0.99
C ALA A 118 -10.46 14.62 -0.54
N LEU A 119 -10.50 15.57 -1.48
CA LEU A 119 -10.67 17.00 -1.20
C LEU A 119 -12.04 17.31 -0.60
N ALA A 120 -13.11 16.73 -1.14
CA ALA A 120 -14.46 16.87 -0.58
C ALA A 120 -14.52 16.36 0.87
N TYR A 121 -13.95 15.17 1.12
CA TYR A 121 -13.91 14.60 2.47
C TYR A 121 -13.04 15.41 3.44
N LEU A 122 -11.88 15.88 2.96
CA LEU A 122 -10.96 16.75 3.70
C LEU A 122 -11.65 18.04 4.12
N HIS A 123 -12.39 18.68 3.20
CA HIS A 123 -13.16 19.88 3.46
C HIS A 123 -14.23 19.64 4.55
N MET A 124 -15.01 18.56 4.44
CA MET A 124 -16.04 18.19 5.43
C MET A 124 -15.48 17.86 6.82
N ARG A 125 -14.21 17.45 6.91
CA ARG A 125 -13.55 17.02 8.15
C ARG A 125 -12.38 17.91 8.54
N TRP A 126 -12.32 19.15 8.02
CA TRP A 126 -11.17 20.05 8.15
C TRP A 126 -10.67 20.22 9.59
N ARG A 127 -11.58 20.27 10.56
CA ARG A 127 -11.25 20.37 12.00
C ARG A 127 -10.33 19.25 12.53
N HIS A 128 -10.25 18.11 11.86
CA HIS A 128 -9.41 16.96 12.25
C HIS A 128 -8.04 16.95 11.54
N VAL A 129 -7.83 17.81 10.54
CA VAL A 129 -6.58 17.90 9.77
C VAL A 129 -5.36 18.19 10.65
N PRO A 130 -5.40 19.15 11.61
CA PRO A 130 -4.23 19.44 12.43
C PRO A 130 -3.73 18.22 13.21
N ALA A 131 -4.63 17.36 13.70
CA ALA A 131 -4.26 16.14 14.42
C ALA A 131 -3.65 15.08 13.48
N LEU A 132 -4.15 14.97 12.25
CA LEU A 132 -3.58 14.08 11.24
C LEU A 132 -2.17 14.53 10.84
N VAL A 133 -1.99 15.83 10.60
CA VAL A 133 -0.68 16.43 10.29
C VAL A 133 0.29 16.24 11.45
N ALA A 134 -0.14 16.51 12.68
CA ALA A 134 0.69 16.31 13.88
C ALA A 134 1.13 14.84 14.03
N TYR A 135 0.25 13.88 13.70
CA TYR A 135 0.62 12.46 13.67
C TYR A 135 1.61 12.15 12.54
N ALA A 136 1.34 12.61 11.33
CA ALA A 136 2.19 12.38 10.16
C ALA A 136 3.62 12.94 10.34
N LEU A 137 3.78 14.02 11.10
CA LEU A 137 5.10 14.59 11.43
C LEU A 137 5.74 13.94 12.67
N SER A 138 5.02 13.07 13.37
CA SER A 138 5.52 12.42 14.57
C SER A 138 6.31 11.16 14.25
N ARG A 139 7.27 10.80 15.12
CA ARG A 139 7.98 9.50 15.04
C ARG A 139 7.06 8.28 15.15
N ARG A 140 5.79 8.46 15.54
CA ARG A 140 4.81 7.37 15.62
C ARG A 140 4.29 6.95 14.25
N ALA A 141 4.45 7.79 13.22
CA ALA A 141 4.08 7.48 11.84
C ALA A 141 5.20 6.77 11.06
N TRP A 142 6.27 6.31 11.74
CA TRP A 142 7.39 5.63 11.10
C TRP A 142 7.03 4.51 10.11
N PRO A 143 5.98 3.67 10.30
CA PRO A 143 5.66 2.64 9.32
C PRO A 143 5.21 3.25 7.98
N PHE A 144 4.46 4.35 8.02
CA PHE A 144 4.06 5.09 6.81
C PHE A 144 5.25 5.78 6.15
N HIS A 145 6.21 6.29 6.94
CA HIS A 145 7.46 6.80 6.40
C HIS A 145 8.28 5.71 5.72
N THR A 146 8.35 4.52 6.32
CA THR A 146 9.03 3.36 5.73
C THR A 146 8.39 2.99 4.39
N ILE A 147 7.06 2.91 4.31
CA ILE A 147 6.34 2.67 3.05
C ILE A 147 6.75 3.71 2.00
N GLY A 148 6.69 5.00 2.33
CA GLY A 148 7.07 6.06 1.40
C GLY A 148 8.53 5.97 0.95
N LEU A 149 9.45 5.65 1.86
CA LEU A 149 10.87 5.47 1.53
C LEU A 149 11.11 4.25 0.63
N LEU A 150 10.40 3.14 0.85
CA LEU A 150 10.50 1.94 0.03
C LEU A 150 9.97 2.20 -1.39
N LEU A 151 8.80 2.84 -1.52
CA LEU A 151 8.24 3.20 -2.83
C LEU A 151 9.11 4.21 -3.58
N LEU A 152 9.68 5.20 -2.88
CA LEU A 152 10.65 6.13 -3.48
C LEU A 152 11.93 5.39 -3.91
N ALA A 153 12.41 4.43 -3.12
CA ALA A 153 13.56 3.63 -3.49
C ALA A 153 13.29 2.76 -4.72
N GLY A 154 12.10 2.13 -4.80
CA GLY A 154 11.62 1.41 -5.98
C GLY A 154 11.58 2.31 -7.22
N GLY A 155 10.89 3.45 -7.14
CA GLY A 155 10.81 4.39 -8.25
C GLY A 155 12.14 5.06 -8.64
N LEU A 156 13.17 5.06 -7.78
CA LEU A 156 14.53 5.48 -8.15
C LEU A 156 15.32 4.40 -8.88
N LEU A 157 14.93 3.13 -8.74
CA LEU A 157 15.39 2.06 -9.60
C LEU A 157 14.72 2.13 -10.96
N ASP A 158 13.55 2.77 -11.06
CA ASP A 158 12.86 3.05 -12.32
C ASP A 158 13.64 4.06 -13.20
N GLY A 159 14.27 3.58 -14.27
CA GLY A 159 15.07 4.39 -15.20
C GLY A 159 16.58 4.10 -15.28
N ARG A 160 17.09 3.04 -14.63
CA ARG A 160 18.46 2.53 -14.86
C ARG A 160 18.42 1.29 -15.78
N GLU A 161 19.33 1.18 -16.75
CA GLU A 161 19.31 0.04 -17.70
C GLU A 161 19.70 -1.29 -17.03
N HIS A 162 20.63 -1.27 -16.07
CA HIS A 162 21.12 -2.49 -15.41
C HIS A 162 21.41 -2.27 -13.93
N LEU A 163 21.13 -3.28 -13.10
CA LEU A 163 21.65 -3.40 -11.74
C LEU A 163 22.65 -4.56 -11.71
N LEU A 164 23.91 -4.28 -11.38
CA LEU A 164 24.98 -5.30 -11.35
C LEU A 164 25.14 -6.08 -12.67
N ASN A 165 24.86 -5.46 -13.81
CA ASN A 165 24.84 -6.09 -15.15
C ASN A 165 23.82 -7.24 -15.32
N ILE A 166 22.79 -7.29 -14.47
CA ILE A 166 21.68 -8.24 -14.59
C ILE A 166 20.43 -7.44 -14.96
N GLU A 167 19.89 -7.70 -16.15
CA GLU A 167 18.73 -7.00 -16.74
C GLU A 167 17.52 -7.00 -15.81
N TRP A 168 17.13 -8.17 -15.31
CA TRP A 168 15.95 -8.35 -14.46
C TRP A 168 16.18 -8.08 -12.96
N ALA A 169 17.43 -7.92 -12.51
CA ALA A 169 17.70 -7.70 -11.09
C ALA A 169 17.17 -6.36 -10.59
N ARG A 170 17.10 -5.35 -11.47
CA ARG A 170 16.51 -4.05 -11.17
C ARG A 170 15.02 -4.17 -10.92
N ARG A 171 14.28 -4.70 -11.91
CA ARG A 171 12.82 -4.88 -11.84
C ARG A 171 12.45 -5.76 -10.66
N PHE A 172 13.14 -6.88 -10.47
CA PHE A 172 12.95 -7.73 -9.30
C PHE A 172 13.16 -7.00 -7.97
N ALA A 173 14.19 -6.15 -7.86
CA ALA A 173 14.43 -5.36 -6.66
C ALA A 173 13.34 -4.29 -6.43
N GLU A 174 12.92 -3.60 -7.48
CA GLU A 174 11.79 -2.67 -7.47
C GLU A 174 10.51 -3.35 -6.99
N GLU A 175 10.09 -4.42 -7.67
CA GLU A 175 8.91 -5.21 -7.30
C GLU A 175 8.98 -5.72 -5.86
N THR A 176 10.15 -6.19 -5.42
CA THR A 176 10.32 -6.66 -4.04
C THR A 176 10.14 -5.52 -3.03
N LEU A 177 10.69 -4.34 -3.30
CA LEU A 177 10.53 -3.17 -2.42
C LEU A 177 9.07 -2.71 -2.35
N GLU A 178 8.37 -2.70 -3.48
CA GLU A 178 6.95 -2.38 -3.56
C GLU A 178 6.10 -3.41 -2.83
N THR A 179 6.34 -4.71 -3.04
CA THR A 179 5.66 -5.79 -2.30
C THR A 179 5.87 -5.65 -0.78
N ILE A 180 7.08 -5.31 -0.32
CA ILE A 180 7.34 -5.06 1.11
C ILE A 180 6.57 -3.83 1.60
N ALA A 181 6.52 -2.76 0.81
CA ALA A 181 5.80 -1.54 1.13
C ALA A 181 4.29 -1.81 1.27
N TYR A 182 3.69 -2.52 0.33
CA TYR A 182 2.27 -2.84 0.34
C TYR A 182 1.93 -3.88 1.42
N ALA A 183 2.75 -4.90 1.65
CA ALA A 183 2.58 -5.80 2.78
C ALA A 183 2.63 -5.07 4.13
N THR A 184 3.52 -4.07 4.26
CA THR A 184 3.57 -3.19 5.44
C THR A 184 2.28 -2.40 5.59
N LEU A 185 1.75 -1.85 4.49
CA LEU A 185 0.49 -1.11 4.49
C LEU A 185 -0.70 -1.97 4.94
N SER A 186 -0.81 -3.20 4.42
CA SER A 186 -1.84 -4.17 4.83
C SER A 186 -1.71 -4.57 6.29
N HIS A 187 -0.47 -4.75 6.78
CA HIS A 187 -0.22 -5.06 8.19
C HIS A 187 -0.66 -3.93 9.12
N ILE A 188 -0.40 -2.67 8.74
CA ILE A 188 -0.95 -1.51 9.46
C ILE A 188 -2.48 -1.55 9.44
N ALA A 189 -3.10 -1.85 8.30
CA ALA A 189 -4.54 -1.91 8.16
C ALA A 189 -5.15 -2.93 9.15
N LEU A 190 -4.61 -4.15 9.18
CA LEU A 190 -5.04 -5.22 10.08
C LEU A 190 -4.86 -4.86 11.56
N HIS A 191 -3.73 -4.24 11.92
CA HIS A 191 -3.47 -3.76 13.27
C HIS A 191 -4.50 -2.71 13.71
N VAL A 192 -4.75 -1.72 12.84
CA VAL A 192 -5.71 -0.65 13.09
C VAL A 192 -7.12 -1.21 13.20
N ALA A 193 -7.55 -2.07 12.28
CA ALA A 193 -8.88 -2.69 12.32
C ALA A 193 -9.09 -3.52 13.59
N THR A 194 -8.10 -4.29 14.01
CA THR A 194 -8.15 -5.09 15.25
C THR A 194 -8.35 -4.18 16.47
N ARG A 195 -7.62 -3.07 16.56
CA ARG A 195 -7.76 -2.10 17.64
C ARG A 195 -9.11 -1.38 17.63
N VAL A 196 -9.59 -1.01 16.45
CA VAL A 196 -10.93 -0.41 16.28
C VAL A 196 -12.02 -1.39 16.73
N TYR A 197 -11.89 -2.66 16.34
CA TYR A 197 -12.83 -3.72 16.72
C TYR A 197 -12.85 -3.93 18.24
N ARG A 198 -11.67 -4.10 18.86
CA ARG A 198 -11.55 -4.23 20.32
C ARG A 198 -12.13 -3.03 21.07
N ALA A 199 -11.82 -1.81 20.62
CA ALA A 199 -12.36 -0.58 21.21
C ALA A 199 -13.89 -0.47 21.08
N ARG A 200 -14.47 -0.97 19.97
CA ARG A 200 -15.93 -0.94 19.73
C ARG A 200 -16.67 -1.95 20.60
N TRP A 201 -16.09 -3.13 20.80
CA TRP A 201 -16.74 -4.27 21.46
C TRP A 201 -16.23 -4.56 22.88
N LYS A 202 -15.30 -3.76 23.41
CA LYS A 202 -14.72 -3.89 24.78
C LYS A 202 -14.12 -5.27 25.07
N LEU A 203 -13.47 -5.86 24.07
CA LEU A 203 -12.62 -7.06 24.20
C LEU A 203 -11.19 -6.64 24.49
#